data_AF-A0A1V2Q0A5-F1
#
_entry.id   AF-A0A1V2Q0A5-F1
#
_cell.length_a   1.000
_cell.length_b   1.000
_cell.length_c   1.000
_cell.angle_alpha   90.00
_cell.angle_beta   90.00
_cell.angle_gamma   90.00
#
_symmetry.space_group_name_H-M   'P 1'
#
loop_
_entity.id
_entity.type
_entity.pdbx_description
1 polymer ?
#
loop_
_entity_poly.entity_id
_entity_poly.type
_entity_poly.pdbx_seq_one_letter_code
_entity_poly.pdbx_strand_id
1 'polypeptide(L)'
;MRHPIYTGRMADDHPHREYTCRVCGFHYESPTWDGGTGSQDICLCCGTQFGYADTTLDGVWEVRAKWAAAGHPWSHPEYRPPDWEPGAQFVQVPDRWADADVLAHKLSAAPLPTMRTSADPEAERAEVLDRFCRDGRLAYFPATRHEWMIVLEHIASGFEPGVMYRRLEVDEVLKAWHGKPALLLGVLIGNGFIENDNQHYWRT
;
A
#
# COMPACT_ATOMS: atom_id res chain seq x y z
N MET A 1 -2.96 34.41 47.13
CA MET A 1 -2.81 33.01 46.69
C MET A 1 -2.81 33.02 45.16
N ARG A 2 -1.64 32.81 44.54
CA ARG A 2 -1.44 32.85 43.09
C ARG A 2 -1.73 31.45 42.52
N HIS A 3 -2.61 31.35 41.53
CA HIS A 3 -2.77 30.15 40.72
C HIS A 3 -1.51 29.96 39.85
N PRO A 4 -0.93 28.76 39.75
CA PRO A 4 0.09 28.50 38.75
C PRO A 4 -0.57 28.45 37.36
N ILE A 5 -0.03 29.25 36.44
CA ILE A 5 -0.30 29.18 35.02
C ILE A 5 0.29 27.85 34.53
N TYR A 6 -0.56 26.94 34.06
CA TYR A 6 -0.12 25.70 33.42
C TYR A 6 0.24 26.01 31.95
N THR A 7 1.46 26.47 31.71
CA THR A 7 2.05 26.48 30.37
C THR A 7 2.58 25.07 30.07
N GLY A 8 1.67 24.16 29.75
CA GLY A 8 2.00 22.86 29.17
C GLY A 8 1.94 22.97 27.65
N ARG A 9 3.11 23.11 27.04
CA ARG A 9 3.36 23.13 25.60
C ARG A 9 2.69 21.92 24.92
N MET A 10 1.83 22.15 23.93
CA MET A 10 1.38 21.11 23.00
C MET A 10 2.62 20.50 22.36
N ALA A 11 2.92 19.24 22.68
CA ALA A 11 3.86 18.45 21.91
C ALA A 11 3.03 17.76 20.82
N ASP A 12 2.87 18.42 19.68
CA ASP A 12 2.49 17.76 18.44
C ASP A 12 3.62 16.81 18.06
N ASP A 13 3.48 15.54 18.48
CA ASP A 13 4.50 14.50 18.40
C ASP A 13 4.31 13.61 17.18
N HIS A 14 4.34 14.10 15.93
CA HIS A 14 4.49 13.24 14.74
C HIS A 14 5.64 13.78 13.89
N PRO A 15 6.64 12.95 13.50
CA PRO A 15 6.38 11.94 12.47
C PRO A 15 7.17 10.63 12.65
N HIS A 16 6.49 9.54 12.95
CA HIS A 16 7.01 8.21 12.59
C HIS A 16 6.13 7.66 11.48
N ARG A 17 6.76 7.31 10.37
CA ARG A 17 6.13 6.53 9.31
C ARG A 17 5.56 5.26 9.92
N GLU A 18 4.29 4.99 9.71
CA GLU A 18 3.66 3.74 10.14
C GLU A 18 3.56 2.80 8.96
N TYR A 19 4.03 1.58 9.15
CA TYR A 19 4.06 0.54 8.11
C TYR A 19 3.05 -0.58 8.40
N THR A 20 2.23 -0.45 9.44
CA THR A 20 1.25 -1.46 9.81
C THR A 20 -0.14 -0.86 9.81
N CYS A 21 -1.11 -1.63 9.33
CA CYS A 21 -2.50 -1.24 9.40
C CYS A 21 -2.92 -1.09 10.87
N ARG A 22 -3.44 0.09 11.24
CA ARG A 22 -3.92 0.39 12.59
C ARG A 22 -5.07 -0.52 13.04
N VAL A 23 -5.85 -1.05 12.10
CA VAL A 23 -6.99 -1.94 12.35
C VAL A 23 -6.55 -3.38 12.57
N CYS A 24 -5.83 -4.00 11.63
CA CYS A 24 -5.54 -5.44 11.69
C CYS A 24 -4.08 -5.79 12.01
N GLY A 25 -3.15 -4.85 11.85
CA GLY A 25 -1.71 -5.08 12.05
C GLY A 25 -0.99 -5.66 10.83
N PHE A 26 -1.65 -5.83 9.68
CA PHE A 26 -0.98 -6.24 8.45
C PHE A 26 0.13 -5.24 8.07
N HIS A 27 1.33 -5.75 7.81
CA HIS A 27 2.54 -4.96 7.54
C HIS A 27 2.74 -4.71 6.04
N TYR A 28 3.22 -3.51 5.72
CA TYR A 28 3.51 -3.02 4.39
C TYR A 28 4.96 -2.56 4.28
N GLU A 29 5.52 -2.67 3.09
CA GLU A 29 6.86 -2.14 2.80
C GLU A 29 6.88 -0.62 2.60
N SER A 30 5.72 -0.05 2.23
CA SER A 30 5.52 1.39 2.13
C SER A 30 4.73 1.93 3.33
N PRO A 31 4.94 3.19 3.72
CA PRO A 31 4.20 3.78 4.83
C PRO A 31 2.70 3.81 4.54
N THR A 32 1.92 3.23 5.43
CA THR A 32 0.46 3.43 5.52
C THR A 32 0.11 4.83 6.01
N TRP A 33 0.99 5.44 6.81
CA TRP A 33 0.91 6.82 7.26
C TRP A 33 2.29 7.48 7.26
N ASP A 34 2.36 8.73 6.82
CA ASP A 34 3.55 9.59 6.92
C ASP A 34 3.14 10.97 7.46
N GLY A 35 3.73 11.40 8.58
CA GLY A 35 3.48 12.71 9.17
C GLY A 35 2.01 13.06 9.42
N GLY A 36 1.17 12.09 9.79
CA GLY A 36 -0.27 12.30 9.99
C GLY A 36 -1.11 12.29 8.71
N THR A 37 -0.53 11.98 7.56
CA THR A 37 -1.24 11.77 6.30
C THR A 37 -1.31 10.27 6.00
N GLY A 38 -2.52 9.71 5.89
CA GLY A 38 -2.72 8.32 5.46
C GLY A 38 -2.54 8.17 3.96
N SER A 39 -2.00 7.02 3.51
CA SER A 39 -1.65 6.79 2.10
C SER A 39 -2.85 6.75 1.13
N GLN A 40 -4.08 6.72 1.66
CA GLN A 40 -5.32 6.54 0.91
C GLN A 40 -5.50 5.15 0.29
N ASP A 41 -4.56 4.23 0.47
CA ASP A 41 -4.69 2.85 0.03
C ASP A 41 -5.69 2.08 0.90
N ILE A 42 -6.22 0.99 0.35
CA ILE A 42 -7.12 0.08 1.05
C ILE A 42 -6.32 -1.10 1.61
N CYS A 43 -6.55 -1.41 2.89
CA CYS A 43 -5.85 -2.50 3.54
C CYS A 43 -6.22 -3.86 2.92
N LEU A 44 -5.22 -4.64 2.49
CA LEU A 44 -5.37 -5.95 1.85
C LEU A 44 -6.03 -6.98 2.75
N CYS A 45 -5.83 -6.84 4.05
CA CYS A 45 -6.43 -7.69 5.06
C CYS A 45 -7.83 -7.20 5.43
N CYS A 46 -7.98 -6.10 6.18
CA CYS A 46 -9.28 -5.73 6.75
C CYS A 46 -10.13 -4.79 5.88
N GLY A 47 -9.61 -4.28 4.77
CA GLY A 47 -10.36 -3.38 3.87
C GLY A 47 -10.51 -1.94 4.36
N THR A 48 -9.86 -1.52 5.45
CA THR A 48 -9.87 -0.09 5.85
C THR A 48 -9.11 0.75 4.84
N GLN A 49 -9.62 1.95 4.51
CA GLN A 49 -8.87 2.94 3.75
C GLN A 49 -8.03 3.81 4.70
N PHE A 50 -6.72 3.89 4.47
CA PHE A 50 -5.80 4.65 5.31
C PHE A 50 -6.04 6.17 5.20
N GLY A 51 -6.20 6.84 6.33
CA GLY A 51 -6.53 8.27 6.37
C GLY A 51 -8.04 8.55 6.33
N TYR A 52 -8.90 7.54 6.43
CA TYR A 52 -10.35 7.71 6.52
C TYR A 52 -10.89 7.22 7.86
N ALA A 53 -11.23 5.93 7.97
CA ALA A 53 -11.80 5.35 9.17
C ALA A 53 -10.76 5.06 10.26
N ASP A 54 -9.46 5.04 9.92
CA ASP A 54 -8.36 4.79 10.84
C ASP A 54 -7.65 6.08 11.33
N THR A 55 -8.33 7.22 11.23
CA THR A 55 -7.86 8.54 11.68
C THR A 55 -8.01 8.75 13.19
N THR A 56 -8.95 8.04 13.83
CA THR A 56 -9.26 8.13 15.25
C THR A 56 -9.30 6.74 15.89
N LEU A 57 -9.14 6.66 17.21
CA LEU A 57 -9.23 5.39 17.93
C LEU A 57 -10.61 4.74 17.78
N ASP A 58 -11.67 5.53 17.97
CA ASP A 58 -13.05 5.04 17.85
C ASP A 58 -13.33 4.48 16.45
N GLY A 59 -12.84 5.14 15.40
CA GLY A 59 -12.97 4.66 14.03
C GLY A 59 -12.21 3.35 13.79
N VAL A 60 -10.96 3.26 14.27
CA VAL A 60 -10.16 2.03 14.20
C VAL A 60 -10.90 0.87 14.88
N TRP A 61 -11.43 1.10 16.08
CA TRP A 61 -12.14 0.08 16.86
C TRP A 61 -13.48 -0.31 16.23
N GLU A 62 -14.23 0.64 15.67
CA GLU A 62 -15.48 0.35 14.97
C GLU A 62 -15.24 -0.54 13.74
N VAL A 63 -14.22 -0.21 12.93
CA VAL A 63 -13.85 -1.03 11.78
C VAL A 63 -13.39 -2.42 12.23
N ARG A 64 -12.55 -2.49 13.27
CA ARG A 64 -12.06 -3.78 13.80
C ARG A 64 -13.21 -4.65 14.30
N ALA A 65 -14.15 -4.09 15.05
CA ALA A 65 -15.33 -4.81 15.56
C ALA A 65 -16.22 -5.34 14.43
N LYS A 66 -16.46 -4.54 13.39
CA LYS A 66 -17.22 -4.97 12.19
C LYS A 66 -16.49 -6.10 11.45
N TRP A 67 -15.17 -5.96 11.27
CA TRP A 67 -14.35 -6.95 10.62
C TRP A 67 -14.31 -8.28 11.40
N ALA A 68 -14.17 -8.21 12.72
CA ALA A 68 -14.20 -9.37 13.61
C ALA A 68 -15.57 -10.07 13.61
N ALA A 69 -16.66 -9.31 13.67
CA ALA A 69 -18.02 -9.85 13.61
C ALA A 69 -18.32 -10.56 12.28
N ALA A 70 -17.65 -10.16 11.19
CA ALA A 70 -17.74 -10.81 9.89
C ALA A 70 -16.82 -12.05 9.76
N GLY A 71 -16.08 -12.43 10.81
CA GLY A 71 -15.16 -13.56 10.79
C GLY A 71 -13.79 -13.24 10.18
N HIS A 72 -13.35 -11.98 10.27
CA HIS A 72 -12.06 -11.51 9.77
C HIS A 72 -11.82 -11.79 8.27
N PRO A 73 -12.78 -11.46 7.37
CA PRO A 73 -12.61 -11.70 5.95
C PRO A 73 -11.45 -10.87 5.39
N TRP A 74 -10.63 -11.47 4.53
CA TRP A 74 -9.60 -10.75 3.81
C TRP A 74 -10.24 -9.98 2.66
N SER A 75 -9.97 -8.67 2.58
CA SER A 75 -10.40 -7.82 1.45
C SER A 75 -9.79 -8.31 0.14
N HIS A 76 -8.57 -8.84 0.22
CA HIS A 76 -7.86 -9.49 -0.88
C HIS A 76 -7.39 -10.89 -0.45
N PRO A 77 -8.26 -11.92 -0.60
CA PRO A 77 -8.00 -13.28 -0.12
C PRO A 77 -6.72 -13.92 -0.67
N GLU A 78 -6.26 -13.48 -1.84
CA GLU A 78 -5.01 -13.92 -2.47
C GLU A 78 -3.75 -13.59 -1.66
N TYR A 79 -3.81 -12.63 -0.73
CA TYR A 79 -2.72 -12.28 0.17
C TYR A 79 -2.80 -12.98 1.54
N ARG A 80 -3.86 -13.77 1.79
CA ARG A 80 -4.03 -14.48 3.05
C ARG A 80 -3.01 -15.61 3.17
N PRO A 81 -2.16 -15.63 4.21
CA PRO A 81 -1.27 -16.77 4.45
C PRO A 81 -2.05 -18.07 4.69
N PRO A 82 -1.49 -19.24 4.31
CA PRO A 82 -2.03 -20.53 4.73
C PRO A 82 -2.10 -20.63 6.26
N ASP A 83 -3.16 -21.25 6.78
CA ASP A 83 -3.40 -21.43 8.21
C ASP A 83 -3.38 -20.12 9.02
N TRP A 84 -3.71 -19.01 8.37
CA TRP A 84 -3.73 -17.69 9.00
C TRP A 84 -4.86 -17.57 10.03
N GLU A 85 -4.47 -17.07 11.20
CA GLU A 85 -5.34 -16.68 12.30
C GLU A 85 -5.15 -15.18 12.65
N PRO A 86 -6.20 -14.46 13.10
CA PRO A 86 -6.14 -13.02 13.36
C PRO A 86 -5.07 -12.56 14.36
N GLY A 87 -4.89 -13.30 15.44
CA GLY A 87 -3.94 -12.96 16.52
C GLY A 87 -2.51 -12.75 16.03
N ALA A 88 -2.18 -13.40 14.92
CA ALA A 88 -0.90 -13.42 14.27
C ALA A 88 -0.53 -12.05 13.64
N GLN A 89 -1.53 -11.25 13.23
CA GLN A 89 -1.33 -9.85 12.81
C GLN A 89 -1.51 -8.86 13.96
N PHE A 90 -2.41 -9.14 14.91
CA PHE A 90 -2.68 -8.23 16.02
C PHE A 90 -1.45 -7.87 16.85
N VAL A 91 -0.45 -8.75 16.93
CA VAL A 91 0.84 -8.44 17.58
C VAL A 91 1.54 -7.21 17.00
N GLN A 92 1.34 -6.94 15.71
CA GLN A 92 1.97 -5.85 14.96
C GLN A 92 1.19 -4.52 15.03
N VAL A 93 -0.03 -4.53 15.59
CA VAL A 93 -0.80 -3.29 15.82
C VAL A 93 -0.05 -2.47 16.87
N PRO A 94 0.33 -1.20 16.61
CA PRO A 94 0.98 -0.37 17.62
C PRO A 94 0.08 -0.22 18.85
N ASP A 95 0.66 -0.23 20.05
CA ASP A 95 -0.12 -0.29 21.29
C ASP A 95 -1.10 0.87 21.43
N ARG A 96 -0.77 2.06 20.90
CA ARG A 96 -1.67 3.21 20.87
C ARG A 96 -2.97 2.97 20.10
N TRP A 97 -3.01 1.99 19.18
CA TRP A 97 -4.17 1.63 18.36
C TRP A 97 -4.85 0.32 18.82
N ALA A 98 -4.27 -0.38 19.79
CA ALA A 98 -4.79 -1.64 20.29
C ALA A 98 -6.07 -1.44 21.11
N ASP A 99 -7.07 -2.28 20.90
CA ASP A 99 -8.18 -2.45 21.84
C ASP A 99 -7.91 -3.65 22.78
N ALA A 100 -8.89 -3.96 23.63
CA ALA A 100 -8.79 -5.07 24.57
C ALA A 100 -8.53 -6.43 23.87
N ASP A 101 -9.11 -6.65 22.70
CA ASP A 101 -8.95 -7.91 21.95
C ASP A 101 -7.53 -8.02 21.37
N VAL A 102 -7.02 -6.94 20.77
CA VAL A 102 -5.63 -6.87 20.29
C VAL A 102 -4.63 -7.08 21.42
N LEU A 103 -4.86 -6.45 22.58
CA LEU A 103 -4.00 -6.62 23.77
C LEU A 103 -4.04 -8.05 24.30
N ALA A 104 -5.23 -8.69 24.33
CA ALA A 104 -5.37 -10.08 24.74
C ALA A 104 -4.58 -11.02 23.80
N HIS A 105 -4.65 -10.79 22.49
CA HIS A 105 -3.88 -11.57 21.52
C HIS A 105 -2.37 -11.37 21.66
N LYS A 106 -1.91 -10.12 21.85
CA LYS A 106 -0.49 -9.78 22.09
C LYS A 106 0.11 -10.53 23.29
N LEU A 107 -0.66 -10.74 24.34
CA LEU A 107 -0.22 -11.47 25.54
C LEU A 107 -0.16 -13.00 25.33
N SER A 108 -0.77 -13.52 24.27
CA SER A 108 -0.91 -14.96 23.99
C SER A 108 -0.09 -15.49 22.81
N ALA A 109 0.47 -14.65 21.95
CA ALA A 109 0.98 -15.05 20.64
C ALA A 109 2.51 -15.19 20.56
N ALA A 110 2.97 -16.28 19.93
CA ALA A 110 4.31 -16.38 19.34
C ALA A 110 4.32 -15.64 17.98
N PRO A 111 5.39 -14.91 17.62
CA PRO A 111 5.41 -14.06 16.41
C PRO A 111 5.33 -14.89 15.11
N LEU A 112 4.59 -14.36 14.12
CA LEU A 112 4.58 -14.90 12.76
C LEU A 112 5.91 -14.67 12.01
N PRO A 113 6.23 -15.52 11.03
CA PRO A 113 7.15 -15.13 9.96
C PRO A 113 6.53 -14.03 9.07
N THR A 114 7.32 -13.00 8.75
CA THR A 114 7.04 -11.97 7.74
C THR A 114 6.72 -12.61 6.38
N MET A 115 5.95 -11.92 5.51
CA MET A 115 5.71 -12.34 4.12
C MET A 115 7.03 -12.80 3.48
N ARG A 116 6.99 -13.92 2.75
CA ARG A 116 8.19 -14.44 2.08
C ARG A 116 8.58 -13.47 0.97
N THR A 117 9.55 -12.61 1.25
CA THR A 117 10.38 -12.03 0.19
C THR A 117 11.09 -13.23 -0.44
N SER A 118 10.81 -13.55 -1.71
CA SER A 118 11.75 -14.40 -2.43
C SER A 118 13.10 -13.69 -2.37
N ALA A 119 14.14 -14.36 -1.88
CA ALA A 119 15.48 -13.77 -1.81
C ALA A 119 16.03 -13.37 -3.20
N ASP A 120 15.33 -13.76 -4.27
CA ASP A 120 15.59 -13.44 -5.66
C ASP A 120 14.60 -12.36 -6.17
N PRO A 121 15.08 -11.15 -6.47
CA PRO A 121 14.29 -10.06 -7.06
C PRO A 121 13.70 -10.37 -8.44
N GLU A 122 14.31 -11.27 -9.23
CA GLU A 122 13.76 -11.63 -10.55
C GLU A 122 12.54 -12.54 -10.42
N ALA A 123 12.59 -13.50 -9.49
CA ALA A 123 11.44 -14.33 -9.17
C ALA A 123 10.27 -13.49 -8.64
N GLU A 124 10.55 -12.52 -7.76
CA GLU A 124 9.56 -11.57 -7.26
C GLU A 124 8.90 -10.78 -8.40
N ARG A 125 9.72 -10.20 -9.29
CA ARG A 125 9.21 -9.50 -10.47
C ARG A 125 8.29 -10.39 -11.30
N ALA A 126 8.69 -11.63 -11.59
CA ALA A 126 7.89 -12.56 -12.37
C ALA A 126 6.54 -12.90 -11.69
N GLU A 127 6.54 -13.15 -10.38
CA GLU A 127 5.32 -13.44 -9.61
C GLU A 127 4.35 -12.24 -9.58
N VAL A 128 4.87 -11.02 -9.42
CA VAL A 128 4.07 -9.80 -9.47
C VAL A 128 3.47 -9.62 -10.86
N LEU A 129 4.27 -9.77 -11.92
CA LEU A 129 3.79 -9.60 -13.29
C LEU A 129 2.74 -10.66 -13.67
N ASP A 130 2.91 -11.93 -13.30
CA ASP A 130 1.91 -12.99 -13.55
C ASP A 130 0.55 -12.68 -12.90
N ARG A 131 0.59 -12.04 -11.73
CA ARG A 131 -0.62 -11.69 -10.97
C ARG A 131 -1.40 -10.54 -11.61
N PHE A 132 -0.70 -9.50 -12.07
CA PHE A 132 -1.32 -8.24 -12.51
C PHE A 132 -1.44 -8.08 -14.02
N CYS A 133 -0.60 -8.79 -14.78
CA CYS A 133 -0.63 -8.80 -16.23
C CYS A 133 -1.21 -10.12 -16.74
N ARG A 134 -2.16 -10.06 -17.67
CA ARG A 134 -2.64 -11.21 -18.44
C ARG A 134 -2.56 -10.91 -19.92
N ASP A 135 -2.05 -11.87 -20.70
CA ASP A 135 -1.89 -11.72 -22.15
C ASP A 135 -1.13 -10.44 -22.57
N GLY A 136 -0.15 -10.02 -21.76
CA GLY A 136 0.63 -8.79 -21.98
C GLY A 136 -0.13 -7.49 -21.70
N ARG A 137 -1.27 -7.55 -21.02
CA ARG A 137 -2.10 -6.37 -20.65
C ARG A 137 -2.22 -6.25 -19.14
N LEU A 138 -2.26 -5.01 -18.64
CA LEU A 138 -2.57 -4.74 -17.25
C LEU A 138 -4.04 -5.05 -16.98
N ALA A 139 -4.29 -6.12 -16.21
CA ALA A 139 -5.63 -6.59 -15.88
C ALA A 139 -6.20 -5.90 -14.63
N TYR A 140 -5.34 -5.69 -13.63
CA TYR A 140 -5.69 -5.06 -12.35
C TYR A 140 -4.58 -4.13 -11.90
N PHE A 141 -4.93 -3.11 -11.11
CA PHE A 141 -3.97 -2.19 -10.52
C PHE A 141 -3.48 -2.78 -9.19
N PRO A 142 -2.16 -3.03 -9.00
CA PRO A 142 -1.61 -3.31 -7.68
C PRO A 142 -2.02 -2.29 -6.62
N ALA A 143 -2.27 -2.79 -5.43
CA ALA A 143 -2.67 -1.99 -4.28
C ALA A 143 -1.47 -1.55 -3.42
N THR A 144 -0.28 -2.12 -3.63
CA THR A 144 0.95 -1.68 -2.95
C THR A 144 1.84 -0.88 -3.88
N ARG A 145 2.54 0.12 -3.33
CA ARG A 145 3.50 0.93 -4.10
C ARG A 145 4.61 0.09 -4.71
N HIS A 146 5.14 -0.91 -3.99
CA HIS A 146 6.24 -1.75 -4.49
C HIS A 146 5.84 -2.58 -5.71
N GLU A 147 4.73 -3.33 -5.62
CA GLU A 147 4.18 -4.07 -6.77
C GLU A 147 3.83 -3.10 -7.92
N TRP A 148 3.31 -1.92 -7.61
CA TRP A 148 3.01 -0.89 -8.61
C TRP A 148 4.29 -0.40 -9.32
N MET A 149 5.40 -0.21 -8.59
CA MET A 149 6.69 0.15 -9.20
C MET A 149 7.20 -0.93 -10.15
N ILE A 150 7.10 -2.21 -9.77
CA ILE A 150 7.46 -3.35 -10.64
C ILE A 150 6.62 -3.34 -11.92
N VAL A 151 5.31 -3.16 -11.80
CA VAL A 151 4.39 -3.11 -12.95
C VAL A 151 4.67 -1.90 -13.84
N LEU A 152 4.88 -0.71 -13.26
CA LEU A 152 5.19 0.49 -14.03
C LEU A 152 6.53 0.39 -14.77
N GLU A 153 7.55 -0.17 -14.12
CA GLU A 153 8.84 -0.44 -14.77
C GLU A 153 8.66 -1.39 -15.96
N HIS A 154 7.85 -2.43 -15.80
CA HIS A 154 7.55 -3.36 -16.89
C HIS A 154 6.80 -2.68 -18.04
N ILE A 155 5.80 -1.83 -17.76
CA ILE A 155 5.11 -1.05 -18.81
C ILE A 155 6.09 -0.09 -19.50
N ALA A 156 6.95 0.58 -18.73
CA ALA A 156 7.97 1.48 -19.25
C ALA A 156 8.99 0.76 -20.16
N SER A 157 9.21 -0.55 -19.95
CA SER A 157 10.07 -1.37 -20.82
C SER A 157 9.58 -1.46 -22.27
N GLY A 158 8.30 -1.13 -22.55
CA GLY A 158 7.77 -0.98 -23.90
C GLY A 158 8.29 0.24 -24.67
N PHE A 159 9.01 1.16 -24.00
CA PHE A 159 9.69 2.30 -24.61
C PHE A 159 11.19 2.03 -24.70
N GLU A 160 11.74 2.22 -25.89
CA GLU A 160 13.17 2.08 -26.14
C GLU A 160 13.93 3.25 -25.50
N PRO A 161 14.96 2.98 -24.67
CA PRO A 161 15.81 4.02 -24.08
C PRO A 161 16.48 4.89 -25.15
N GLY A 162 16.43 6.21 -24.97
CA GLY A 162 17.03 7.18 -25.89
C GLY A 162 16.21 7.46 -27.16
N VAL A 163 15.04 6.82 -27.34
CA VAL A 163 14.12 7.11 -28.44
C VAL A 163 13.09 8.15 -27.99
N MET A 164 12.87 9.15 -28.87
CA MET A 164 11.87 10.19 -28.67
C MET A 164 10.56 9.79 -29.34
N TYR A 165 9.50 9.65 -28.55
CA TYR A 165 8.16 9.30 -29.01
C TYR A 165 7.27 10.53 -29.03
N ARG A 166 6.52 10.75 -30.11
CA ARG A 166 5.44 11.73 -30.15
C ARG A 166 4.22 11.19 -29.42
N ARG A 167 3.29 12.08 -29.08
CA ARG A 167 2.11 11.70 -28.31
C ARG A 167 1.29 10.54 -28.90
N LEU A 168 1.13 10.50 -30.22
CA LEU A 168 0.41 9.43 -30.91
C LEU A 168 1.11 8.07 -30.75
N GLU A 169 2.44 8.05 -30.85
CA GLU A 169 3.26 6.84 -30.72
C GLU A 169 3.23 6.33 -29.27
N VAL A 170 3.27 7.24 -28.29
CA VAL A 170 3.07 6.90 -26.87
C VAL A 170 1.70 6.27 -26.62
N ASP A 171 0.64 6.89 -27.16
CA ASP A 171 -0.71 6.37 -26.98
C ASP A 171 -0.87 4.97 -27.63
N GLU A 172 -0.19 4.69 -28.75
CA GLU A 172 -0.17 3.36 -29.38
C GLU A 172 0.50 2.32 -28.48
N VAL A 173 1.69 2.61 -27.94
CA VAL A 173 2.38 1.73 -26.98
C VAL A 173 1.49 1.45 -25.77
N LEU A 174 0.91 2.50 -25.16
CA LEU A 174 0.14 2.35 -23.92
C LEU A 174 -1.23 1.67 -24.11
N LYS A 175 -1.84 1.75 -25.30
CA LYS A 175 -3.08 1.01 -25.62
C LYS A 175 -2.87 -0.50 -25.62
N ALA A 176 -1.65 -0.96 -25.92
CA ALA A 176 -1.29 -2.37 -25.80
C ALA A 176 -1.39 -2.86 -24.35
N TRP A 177 -1.19 -1.98 -23.36
CA TRP A 177 -1.24 -2.31 -21.95
C TRP A 177 -2.62 -2.12 -21.31
N HIS A 178 -3.31 -1.01 -21.61
CA HIS A 178 -4.59 -0.69 -20.95
C HIS A 178 -5.48 0.23 -21.80
N GLY A 179 -6.80 0.16 -21.58
CA GLY A 179 -7.78 0.98 -22.33
C GLY A 179 -7.77 2.48 -22.02
N LYS A 180 -6.90 2.94 -21.11
CA LYS A 180 -6.77 4.34 -20.69
C LYS A 180 -5.31 4.82 -20.81
N PRO A 181 -4.80 5.05 -22.03
CA PRO A 181 -3.40 5.41 -22.26
C PRO A 181 -3.00 6.73 -21.57
N ALA A 182 -3.89 7.73 -21.53
CA ALA A 182 -3.62 9.00 -20.86
C ALA A 182 -3.41 8.85 -19.35
N LEU A 183 -4.12 7.91 -18.71
CA LEU A 183 -3.94 7.62 -17.28
C LEU A 183 -2.58 6.95 -17.04
N LEU A 184 -2.23 5.93 -17.83
CA LEU A 184 -0.93 5.27 -17.71
C LEU A 184 0.21 6.25 -17.93
N LEU A 185 0.13 7.11 -18.93
CA LEU A 185 1.16 8.10 -19.19
C LEU A 185 1.32 9.09 -18.03
N GLY A 186 0.22 9.58 -17.45
CA GLY A 186 0.27 10.47 -16.29
C GLY A 186 0.97 9.82 -15.09
N VAL A 187 0.71 8.52 -14.86
CA VAL A 187 1.33 7.76 -13.77
C VAL A 187 2.82 7.50 -14.06
N LEU A 188 3.19 7.16 -15.30
CA LEU A 188 4.59 6.95 -15.70
C LEU A 188 5.43 8.23 -15.55
N ILE A 189 4.88 9.38 -15.94
CA ILE A 189 5.53 10.69 -15.75
C ILE A 189 5.62 11.03 -14.26
N GLY A 190 4.52 10.87 -13.52
CA GLY A 190 4.48 11.18 -12.08
C GLY A 190 5.44 10.34 -11.23
N ASN A 191 5.83 9.15 -11.71
CA ASN A 191 6.80 8.28 -11.06
C ASN A 191 8.20 8.32 -11.72
N GLY A 192 8.42 9.18 -12.70
CA GLY A 192 9.74 9.43 -13.29
C GLY A 192 10.24 8.37 -14.26
N PHE A 193 9.39 7.47 -14.75
CA PHE A 193 9.74 6.47 -15.77
C PHE A 193 9.75 7.02 -17.20
N ILE A 194 9.00 8.11 -17.42
CA ILE A 194 8.91 8.81 -18.69
C ILE A 194 9.08 10.30 -18.42
N GLU A 195 10.01 10.92 -19.12
CA GLU A 195 10.15 12.38 -19.20
C GLU A 195 9.53 12.91 -20.49
N ASN A 196 9.27 14.21 -20.53
CA ASN A 196 8.75 14.85 -21.73
C ASN A 196 9.10 16.35 -21.79
N ASP A 197 9.10 16.90 -23.01
CA ASP A 197 9.26 18.33 -23.30
C ASP A 197 7.95 18.97 -23.83
N ASN A 198 6.82 18.28 -23.64
CA ASN A 198 5.49 18.54 -24.22
C ASN A 198 5.33 18.24 -25.72
N GLN A 199 6.40 17.94 -26.45
CA GLN A 199 6.33 17.50 -27.85
C GLN A 199 6.71 16.02 -28.00
N HIS A 200 7.72 15.59 -27.24
CA HIS A 200 8.28 14.26 -27.22
C HIS A 200 8.30 13.71 -25.81
N TYR A 201 8.27 12.38 -25.73
CA TYR A 201 8.33 11.58 -24.53
C TYR A 201 9.47 10.58 -24.67
N TRP A 202 10.24 10.37 -23.61
CA TRP A 202 11.33 9.39 -23.61
C TRP A 202 11.42 8.70 -22.26
N ARG A 203 11.90 7.46 -22.29
CA ARG A 203 12.21 6.69 -21.10
C ARG A 203 13.50 7.18 -20.46
N THR A 204 13.50 7.28 -19.14
CA THR A 204 14.65 7.62 -18.28
C THR A 204 15.55 6.44 -17.97
#